data_AF-A0A7W0EW42-F1
#
_entry.id   AF-A0A7W0EW42-F1
#
_cell.length_a   1.000
_cell.length_b   1.000
_cell.length_c   1.000
_cell.angle_alpha   90.00
_cell.angle_beta   90.00
_cell.angle_gamma   90.00
#
_symmetry.space_group_name_H-M   'P 1'
#
loop_
_entity.id
_entity.type
_entity.pdbx_description
1 polymer ?
#
loop_
_entity_poly.entity_id
_entity_poly.type
_entity_poly.pdbx_seq_one_letter_code
_entity_poly.pdbx_strand_id
1 'polypeptide(L)'
;MIAEADKKQINRWNDRMDVDTILRLVSSPDKRSEELQSFCHLLSRLAPRIKVSTQQGESGPGFMEIGGKLRVQAIPEGKELEQLLEALAFSVNSPKLSNRLKRLLDDIIVPAELKLFITPQCPHCPLLFRQLLPVIFSAGFIRLTVIDGLMFTELAKLYGVKSVPSLFLDDDFQWNGMVGMEELLMVMAKRDLETLSQNTLTNLLKEGKAAMIAEMMSRHEKLSGAFLKLLAHDKWPIRLGAMVAFEEIIRINPALAVGSISSLLDEFSSAQDQAKGDILYLLGLIGSPAAEPFLETIKNGGYNGDVMESAMEALESIRLNS
;
A
#
# COMPACT_ATOMS: atom_id res chain seq x y z
N MET A 1 -6.88 -30.22 -13.18
CA MET A 1 -6.48 -31.13 -12.08
C MET A 1 -5.02 -30.89 -11.81
N ILE A 2 -4.62 -30.60 -10.58
CA ILE A 2 -3.19 -30.37 -10.25
C ILE A 2 -2.38 -31.66 -10.41
N ALA A 3 -1.10 -31.53 -10.79
CA ALA A 3 -0.19 -32.67 -10.94
C ALA A 3 0.06 -33.41 -9.61
N GLU A 4 0.34 -34.70 -9.68
CA GLU A 4 0.60 -35.51 -8.47
C GLU A 4 1.87 -35.06 -7.73
N ALA A 5 2.87 -34.58 -8.46
CA ALA A 5 4.08 -33.99 -7.88
C ALA A 5 3.78 -32.78 -6.99
N ASP A 6 2.84 -31.93 -7.44
CA ASP A 6 2.43 -30.73 -6.72
C ASP A 6 1.65 -31.07 -5.45
N LYS A 7 0.79 -32.10 -5.49
CA LYS A 7 0.12 -32.59 -4.27
C LYS A 7 1.14 -33.07 -3.23
N LYS A 8 2.17 -33.81 -3.66
CA LYS A 8 3.26 -34.25 -2.77
C LYS A 8 4.06 -33.06 -2.23
N GLN A 9 4.19 -31.98 -2.98
CA GLN A 9 4.86 -30.76 -2.50
C GLN A 9 4.03 -30.05 -1.42
N ILE A 10 2.72 -29.91 -1.63
CA ILE A 10 1.79 -29.32 -0.65
C ILE A 10 1.78 -30.12 0.66
N ASN A 11 1.65 -31.45 0.58
CA ASN A 11 1.67 -32.31 1.78
C ASN A 11 2.99 -32.19 2.55
N ARG A 12 4.13 -32.27 1.84
CA ARG A 12 5.46 -32.12 2.47
C ARG A 12 5.66 -30.76 3.12
N TRP A 13 5.10 -29.71 2.54
CA TRP A 13 5.14 -28.38 3.15
C TRP A 13 4.30 -28.38 4.43
N ASN A 14 3.07 -28.91 4.40
CA ASN A 14 2.18 -28.98 5.56
C ASN A 14 2.83 -29.74 6.73
N ASP A 15 3.49 -30.87 6.45
CA ASP A 15 4.15 -31.70 7.47
C ASP A 15 5.32 -30.98 8.17
N ARG A 16 5.89 -29.95 7.54
CA ARG A 16 6.98 -29.14 8.09
C ARG A 16 6.51 -27.91 8.87
N MET A 17 5.23 -27.57 8.78
CA MET A 17 4.69 -26.36 9.40
C MET A 17 4.15 -26.67 10.79
N ASP A 18 4.78 -26.07 11.80
CA ASP A 18 4.38 -26.20 13.20
C ASP A 18 3.20 -25.29 13.59
N VAL A 19 2.98 -24.26 12.77
CA VAL A 19 2.02 -23.18 13.00
C VAL A 19 1.10 -23.01 11.80
N ASP A 20 -0.12 -22.57 12.07
CA ASP A 20 -1.11 -22.31 11.04
C ASP A 20 -0.76 -21.01 10.28
N THR A 21 -0.98 -21.01 8.97
CA THR A 21 -0.76 -19.85 8.09
C THR A 21 -2.08 -19.39 7.50
N ILE A 22 -2.25 -18.09 7.28
CA ILE A 22 -3.47 -17.54 6.68
C ILE A 22 -3.24 -17.26 5.19
N LEU A 23 -4.11 -17.81 4.35
CA LEU A 23 -4.25 -17.46 2.94
C LEU A 23 -5.62 -16.82 2.76
N ARG A 24 -5.66 -15.53 2.42
CA ARG A 24 -6.93 -14.86 2.16
C ARG A 24 -7.27 -14.96 0.68
N LEU A 25 -8.43 -15.49 0.35
CA LEU A 25 -9.00 -15.39 -0.99
C LEU A 25 -9.93 -14.17 -1.05
N VAL A 26 -9.57 -13.19 -1.86
CA VAL A 26 -10.47 -12.09 -2.21
C VAL A 26 -11.15 -12.46 -3.52
N SER A 27 -12.42 -12.85 -3.44
CA SER A 27 -13.23 -13.21 -4.60
C SER A 27 -13.83 -11.97 -5.24
N SER A 28 -14.09 -12.04 -6.55
CA SER A 28 -14.91 -11.06 -7.24
C SER A 28 -15.91 -11.74 -8.18
N PRO A 29 -16.88 -11.02 -8.76
CA PRO A 29 -17.80 -11.58 -9.76
C PRO A 29 -17.12 -12.10 -11.04
N ASP A 30 -15.81 -11.87 -11.20
CA ASP A 30 -15.02 -12.39 -12.29
C ASP A 30 -14.94 -13.94 -12.24
N LYS A 31 -15.19 -14.61 -13.37
CA LYS A 31 -15.17 -16.07 -13.48
C LYS A 31 -13.84 -16.70 -13.07
N ARG A 32 -12.73 -15.99 -13.25
CA ARG A 32 -11.39 -16.44 -12.82
C ARG A 32 -11.29 -16.62 -11.31
N SER A 33 -12.17 -15.98 -10.54
CA SER A 33 -12.30 -16.20 -9.09
C SER A 33 -12.74 -17.63 -8.76
N GLU A 34 -13.49 -18.31 -9.62
CA GLU A 34 -13.90 -19.71 -9.43
C GLU A 34 -12.70 -20.66 -9.50
N GLU A 35 -11.74 -20.37 -10.38
CA GLU A 35 -10.48 -21.12 -10.50
C GLU A 35 -9.61 -20.94 -9.26
N LEU A 36 -9.46 -19.68 -8.80
CA LEU A 36 -8.74 -19.36 -7.56
C LEU A 36 -9.39 -20.03 -6.34
N GLN A 37 -10.72 -20.01 -6.27
CA GLN A 37 -11.47 -20.67 -5.20
C GLN A 37 -11.25 -22.19 -5.21
N SER A 38 -11.34 -22.81 -6.38
CA SER A 38 -11.10 -24.24 -6.55
C SER A 38 -9.70 -24.65 -6.11
N PHE A 39 -8.70 -23.82 -6.45
CA PHE A 39 -7.32 -24.00 -6.01
C PHE A 39 -7.17 -23.84 -4.50
N CYS A 40 -7.77 -22.82 -3.89
CA CYS A 40 -7.74 -22.62 -2.44
C CYS A 40 -8.41 -23.77 -1.67
N HIS A 41 -9.55 -24.29 -2.15
CA HIS A 41 -10.20 -25.46 -1.56
C HIS A 41 -9.30 -26.71 -1.63
N LEU A 42 -8.60 -26.89 -2.75
CA LEU A 42 -7.63 -27.98 -2.90
C LEU A 42 -6.46 -27.84 -1.92
N LEU A 43 -5.90 -26.63 -1.78
CA LEU A 43 -4.83 -26.34 -0.82
C LEU A 43 -5.29 -26.63 0.61
N SER A 44 -6.45 -26.13 1.04
CA SER A 44 -7.00 -26.37 2.38
C SER A 44 -7.19 -27.87 2.68
N ARG A 45 -7.61 -28.65 1.68
CA ARG A 45 -7.78 -30.10 1.84
C ARG A 45 -6.45 -30.85 1.99
N LEU A 46 -5.43 -30.47 1.23
CA LEU A 46 -4.13 -31.15 1.22
C LEU A 46 -3.20 -30.65 2.34
N ALA A 47 -3.33 -29.39 2.72
CA ALA A 47 -2.54 -28.75 3.76
C ALA A 47 -3.45 -28.06 4.79
N PRO A 48 -3.99 -28.79 5.78
CA PRO A 48 -4.88 -28.24 6.82
C PRO A 48 -4.26 -27.11 7.66
N ARG A 49 -2.92 -26.94 7.65
CA ARG A 49 -2.21 -25.80 8.25
C ARG A 49 -2.44 -24.49 7.50
N ILE A 50 -2.86 -24.54 6.22
CA ILE A 50 -3.26 -23.36 5.45
C ILE A 50 -4.72 -23.05 5.76
N LYS A 51 -4.96 -22.03 6.59
CA LYS A 51 -6.30 -21.52 6.86
C LYS A 51 -6.70 -20.57 5.74
N VAL A 52 -7.59 -21.03 4.88
CA VAL A 52 -8.17 -20.21 3.83
C VAL A 52 -9.33 -19.40 4.39
N SER A 53 -9.25 -18.08 4.31
CA SER A 53 -10.36 -17.16 4.62
C SER A 53 -10.84 -16.50 3.33
N THR A 54 -12.15 -16.46 3.09
CA THR A 54 -12.71 -15.84 1.89
C THR A 54 -13.36 -14.49 2.22
N GLN A 55 -13.11 -13.49 1.37
CA GLN A 55 -13.73 -12.17 1.45
C GLN A 55 -14.21 -11.72 0.06
N GLN A 56 -15.32 -11.00 -0.01
CA GLN A 56 -15.76 -10.37 -1.25
C GLN A 56 -14.98 -9.07 -1.50
N GLY A 57 -14.38 -8.96 -2.67
CA GLY A 57 -13.71 -7.75 -3.14
C GLY A 57 -14.69 -6.73 -3.70
N GLU A 58 -14.37 -5.44 -3.53
CA GLU A 58 -15.21 -4.34 -4.00
C GLU A 58 -15.11 -4.10 -5.52
N SER A 59 -13.95 -4.42 -6.12
CA SER A 59 -13.63 -4.11 -7.52
C SER A 59 -12.43 -4.94 -8.02
N GLY A 60 -12.42 -5.26 -9.31
CA GLY A 60 -11.29 -5.90 -10.00
C GLY A 60 -11.29 -7.44 -9.99
N PRO A 61 -10.26 -8.07 -10.57
CA PRO A 61 -10.13 -9.52 -10.57
C PRO A 61 -9.79 -10.06 -9.19
N GLY A 62 -10.35 -11.24 -8.86
CA GLY A 62 -10.03 -11.93 -7.61
C GLY A 62 -8.55 -12.27 -7.48
N PHE A 63 -8.08 -12.42 -6.23
CA PHE A 63 -6.69 -12.75 -5.92
C PHE A 63 -6.55 -13.50 -4.61
N MET A 64 -5.46 -14.23 -4.47
CA MET A 64 -5.00 -14.74 -3.19
C MET A 64 -4.08 -13.72 -2.52
N GLU A 65 -4.18 -13.55 -1.21
CA GLU A 65 -3.39 -12.60 -0.42
C GLU A 65 -2.72 -13.30 0.76
N ILE A 66 -1.43 -13.03 0.94
CA ILE A 66 -0.59 -13.57 2.01
C ILE A 66 0.04 -12.40 2.78
N GLY A 67 -0.21 -12.37 4.10
CA GLY A 67 0.38 -11.41 5.03
C GLY A 67 0.07 -9.93 4.74
N GLY A 68 -0.92 -9.63 3.90
CA GLY A 68 -1.22 -8.25 3.45
C GLY A 68 -0.12 -7.61 2.57
N LYS A 69 0.85 -8.41 2.10
CA LYS A 69 2.01 -7.93 1.34
C LYS A 69 2.12 -8.53 -0.06
N LEU A 70 1.71 -9.79 -0.20
CA LEU A 70 1.76 -10.52 -1.46
C LEU A 70 0.35 -10.80 -1.95
N ARG A 71 0.04 -10.38 -3.18
CA ARG A 71 -1.15 -10.76 -3.94
C ARG A 71 -0.77 -11.67 -5.09
N VAL A 72 -1.57 -12.68 -5.36
CA VAL A 72 -1.34 -13.65 -6.44
C VAL A 72 -2.62 -13.79 -7.27
N GLN A 73 -2.51 -13.36 -8.52
CA GLN A 73 -3.49 -13.45 -9.60
C GLN A 73 -2.97 -14.47 -10.61
N ALA A 74 -2.87 -15.72 -10.17
CA ALA A 74 -2.39 -16.86 -10.94
C ALA A 74 -2.86 -18.16 -10.27
N ILE A 75 -2.81 -19.27 -11.00
CA ILE A 75 -2.92 -20.62 -10.45
C ILE A 75 -1.51 -21.24 -10.41
N PRO A 76 -0.82 -21.23 -9.25
CA PRO A 76 0.57 -21.66 -9.19
C PRO A 76 0.71 -23.17 -9.38
N GLU A 77 1.64 -23.56 -10.25
CA GLU A 77 1.99 -24.97 -10.51
C GLU A 77 3.51 -25.17 -10.41
N GLY A 78 3.95 -26.38 -10.10
CA GLY A 78 5.37 -26.75 -10.04
C GLY A 78 6.23 -25.78 -9.23
N LYS A 79 7.14 -25.06 -9.92
CA LYS A 79 8.07 -24.13 -9.28
C LYS A 79 7.42 -22.86 -8.75
N GLU A 80 6.30 -22.42 -9.32
CA GLU A 80 5.56 -21.27 -8.81
C GLU A 80 4.77 -21.64 -7.55
N LEU A 81 4.23 -22.86 -7.51
CA LEU A 81 3.65 -23.41 -6.29
C LEU A 81 4.69 -23.50 -5.16
N GLU A 82 5.94 -23.79 -5.47
CA GLU A 82 7.03 -23.79 -4.48
C GLU A 82 7.20 -22.39 -3.88
N GLN A 83 7.14 -21.34 -4.70
CA GLN A 83 7.23 -19.96 -4.24
C GLN A 83 6.02 -19.52 -3.41
N LEU A 84 4.81 -19.93 -3.79
CA LEU A 84 3.61 -19.64 -3.00
C LEU A 84 3.72 -20.24 -1.59
N LEU A 85 4.16 -21.50 -1.50
CA LEU A 85 4.34 -22.19 -0.22
C LEU A 85 5.48 -21.56 0.61
N GLU A 86 6.58 -21.14 -0.02
CA GLU A 86 7.65 -20.39 0.64
C GLU A 86 7.14 -19.04 1.19
N ALA A 87 6.31 -18.33 0.43
CA ALA A 87 5.67 -17.09 0.87
C ALA A 87 4.75 -17.28 2.09
N LEU A 88 3.96 -18.36 2.12
CA LEU A 88 3.15 -18.71 3.29
C LEU A 88 4.01 -18.95 4.52
N ALA A 89 5.15 -19.64 4.38
CA ALA A 89 6.08 -19.84 5.49
C ALA A 89 6.69 -18.51 5.98
N PHE A 90 7.07 -17.63 5.05
CA PHE A 90 7.61 -16.30 5.37
C PHE A 90 6.59 -15.35 6.01
N SER A 91 5.30 -15.58 5.78
CA SER A 91 4.24 -14.81 6.44
C SER A 91 4.20 -15.00 7.95
N VAL A 92 4.71 -16.14 8.44
CA VAL A 92 4.79 -16.45 9.88
C VAL A 92 6.22 -16.32 10.40
N ASN A 93 7.21 -16.71 9.61
CA ASN A 93 8.62 -16.60 9.96
C ASN A 93 9.34 -15.72 8.95
N SER A 94 9.39 -14.42 9.20
CA SER A 94 10.05 -13.46 8.31
C SER A 94 11.51 -13.90 8.03
N PRO A 95 11.92 -13.91 6.76
CA PRO A 95 13.26 -14.35 6.39
C PRO A 95 14.33 -13.36 6.85
N LYS A 96 15.55 -13.86 7.06
CA LYS A 96 16.70 -13.01 7.36
C LYS A 96 17.30 -12.47 6.06
N LEU A 97 17.38 -11.15 5.94
CA LEU A 97 18.11 -10.48 4.87
C LEU A 97 19.58 -10.31 5.21
N SER A 98 20.40 -10.18 4.16
CA SER A 98 21.80 -9.77 4.32
C SER A 98 21.87 -8.33 4.85
N ASN A 99 22.93 -8.00 5.59
CA ASN A 99 23.16 -6.64 6.09
C ASN A 99 23.20 -5.58 4.98
N ARG A 100 23.57 -5.98 3.76
CA ARG A 100 23.58 -5.08 2.60
C ARG A 100 22.16 -4.76 2.13
N LEU A 101 21.32 -5.77 1.93
CA LEU A 101 19.92 -5.56 1.52
C LEU A 101 19.11 -4.87 2.61
N LYS A 102 19.40 -5.16 3.89
CA LYS A 102 18.74 -4.49 5.00
C LYS A 102 18.98 -2.97 4.99
N ARG A 103 20.23 -2.52 4.81
CA ARG A 103 20.55 -1.09 4.71
C ARG A 103 19.82 -0.42 3.55
N LEU A 104 19.83 -1.04 2.37
CA LEU A 104 19.10 -0.50 1.21
C LEU A 104 17.58 -0.44 1.44
N LEU A 105 17.02 -1.40 2.18
CA LEU A 105 15.62 -1.35 2.58
C LEU A 105 15.33 -0.22 3.57
N ASP A 106 16.23 0.01 4.54
CA ASP A 106 16.08 1.07 5.54
C ASP A 106 16.12 2.47 4.89
N ASP A 107 16.79 2.60 3.73
CA ASP A 107 16.84 3.81 2.91
C ASP A 107 15.60 4.01 2.02
N ILE A 108 14.64 3.07 1.98
CA ILE A 108 13.41 3.25 1.21
C ILE A 108 12.40 4.00 2.05
N ILE A 109 12.04 5.16 1.53
CA ILE A 109 11.20 6.12 2.23
C ILE A 109 9.81 6.19 1.62
N VAL A 110 9.63 5.68 0.41
CA VAL A 110 8.37 5.70 -0.33
C VAL A 110 7.82 4.28 -0.42
N PRO A 111 6.53 4.06 -0.07
CA PRO A 111 5.85 2.79 -0.31
C PRO A 111 6.01 2.35 -1.77
N ALA A 112 6.22 1.05 -1.97
CA ALA A 112 6.48 0.49 -3.29
C ALA A 112 5.44 -0.56 -3.65
N GLU A 113 4.81 -0.39 -4.80
CA GLU A 113 3.91 -1.38 -5.39
C GLU A 113 4.60 -2.05 -6.56
N LEU A 114 4.97 -3.31 -6.35
CA LEU A 114 5.49 -4.17 -7.39
C LEU A 114 4.39 -4.95 -8.08
N LYS A 115 4.44 -5.02 -9.41
CA LYS A 115 3.61 -5.91 -10.23
C LYS A 115 4.52 -6.79 -11.07
N LEU A 116 4.49 -8.10 -10.81
CA LEU A 116 5.28 -9.09 -11.53
C LEU A 116 4.36 -9.87 -12.47
N PHE A 117 4.51 -9.64 -13.77
CA PHE A 117 3.86 -10.45 -14.79
C PHE A 117 4.67 -11.72 -15.08
N ILE A 118 3.98 -12.84 -15.03
CA ILE A 118 4.49 -14.19 -15.29
C ILE A 118 3.61 -14.89 -16.32
N THR A 119 4.06 -16.04 -16.82
CA THR A 119 3.20 -16.98 -17.55
C THR A 119 3.51 -18.40 -17.11
N PRO A 120 2.57 -19.34 -17.22
CA PRO A 120 2.83 -20.75 -17.02
C PRO A 120 4.05 -21.20 -17.85
N GLN A 121 4.83 -22.13 -17.30
CA GLN A 121 6.00 -22.74 -17.95
C GLN A 121 7.18 -21.79 -18.25
N CYS A 122 7.11 -20.52 -17.85
CA CYS A 122 8.25 -19.60 -17.93
C CYS A 122 9.39 -20.07 -17.00
N PRO A 123 10.60 -20.38 -17.52
CA PRO A 123 11.68 -20.92 -16.69
C PRO A 123 12.30 -19.89 -15.74
N HIS A 124 12.19 -18.60 -16.05
CA HIS A 124 12.80 -17.51 -15.28
C HIS A 124 11.85 -16.87 -14.26
N CYS A 125 10.55 -17.00 -14.47
CA CYS A 125 9.53 -16.37 -13.63
C CYS A 125 9.58 -16.85 -12.17
N PRO A 126 9.71 -18.17 -11.88
CA PRO A 126 9.86 -18.63 -10.51
C PRO A 126 11.13 -18.11 -9.82
N LEU A 127 12.22 -17.90 -10.58
CA LEU A 127 13.48 -17.41 -10.02
C LEU A 127 13.35 -15.97 -9.55
N LEU A 128 12.77 -15.10 -10.36
CA LEU A 128 12.55 -13.71 -9.96
C LEU A 128 11.54 -13.61 -8.82
N PHE A 129 10.43 -14.37 -8.90
CA PHE A 129 9.45 -14.39 -7.82
C PHE A 129 10.11 -14.79 -6.48
N ARG A 130 10.91 -15.86 -6.48
CA ARG A 130 11.68 -16.29 -5.31
C ARG A 130 12.60 -15.20 -4.74
N GLN A 131 13.31 -14.47 -5.60
CA GLN A 131 14.24 -13.42 -5.17
C GLN A 131 13.53 -12.24 -4.49
N LEU A 132 12.30 -11.94 -4.90
CA LEU A 132 11.50 -10.86 -4.32
C LEU A 132 10.95 -11.22 -2.93
N LEU A 133 10.60 -12.49 -2.69
CA LEU A 133 9.92 -12.91 -1.45
C LEU A 133 10.62 -12.44 -0.17
N PRO A 134 11.95 -12.60 0.02
CA PRO A 134 12.60 -12.14 1.24
C PRO A 134 12.47 -10.65 1.48
N VAL A 135 12.55 -9.85 0.42
CA VAL A 135 12.42 -8.39 0.47
C VAL A 135 10.98 -8.02 0.86
N ILE A 136 9.99 -8.60 0.19
CA ILE A 136 8.57 -8.35 0.46
C ILE A 136 8.20 -8.67 1.90
N PHE A 137 8.60 -9.85 2.40
CA PHE A 137 8.22 -10.26 3.75
C PHE A 137 9.02 -9.56 4.86
N SER A 138 10.19 -9.00 4.55
CA SER A 138 10.99 -8.23 5.51
C SER A 138 10.63 -6.74 5.56
N ALA A 139 10.11 -6.16 4.47
CA ALA A 139 9.77 -4.74 4.40
C ALA A 139 8.32 -4.48 4.88
N GLY A 140 8.07 -3.36 5.57
CA GLY A 140 6.73 -2.98 6.02
C GLY A 140 5.87 -2.32 4.93
N PHE A 141 6.52 -1.78 3.89
CA PHE A 141 5.92 -0.82 2.95
C PHE A 141 6.04 -1.23 1.49
N ILE A 142 6.53 -2.44 1.21
CA ILE A 142 6.62 -2.98 -0.16
C ILE A 142 5.53 -4.04 -0.33
N ARG A 143 4.72 -3.89 -1.37
CA ARG A 143 3.74 -4.87 -1.81
C ARG A 143 4.13 -5.47 -3.14
N LEU A 144 3.78 -6.73 -3.35
CA LEU A 144 3.96 -7.44 -4.62
C LEU A 144 2.64 -8.03 -5.07
N THR A 145 2.25 -7.79 -6.32
CA THR A 145 1.20 -8.51 -7.01
C THR A 145 1.82 -9.35 -8.12
N VAL A 146 1.67 -10.67 -8.05
CA VAL A 146 2.10 -11.60 -9.11
C VAL A 146 0.90 -11.91 -10.00
N ILE A 147 1.04 -11.71 -11.30
CA ILE A 147 -0.05 -11.73 -12.28
C ILE A 147 0.31 -12.69 -13.40
N ASP A 148 -0.52 -13.71 -13.63
CA ASP A 148 -0.44 -14.51 -14.84
C ASP A 148 -0.97 -13.71 -16.03
N GLY A 149 -0.07 -13.30 -16.92
CA GLY A 149 -0.39 -12.49 -18.09
C GLY A 149 -1.24 -13.21 -19.14
N LEU A 150 -1.31 -14.55 -19.12
CA LEU A 150 -2.23 -15.31 -19.98
C LEU A 150 -3.61 -15.43 -19.35
N MET A 151 -3.70 -15.49 -18.02
CA MET A 151 -4.97 -15.48 -17.30
C MET A 151 -5.61 -14.09 -17.25
N PHE A 152 -4.78 -13.04 -17.18
CA PHE A 152 -5.18 -11.63 -17.10
C PHE A 152 -4.66 -10.83 -18.30
N THR A 153 -5.02 -11.27 -19.51
CA THR A 153 -4.53 -10.69 -20.78
C THR A 153 -4.84 -9.21 -20.93
N GLU A 154 -5.96 -8.74 -20.38
CA GLU A 154 -6.35 -7.34 -20.38
C GLU A 154 -5.40 -6.49 -19.55
N LEU A 155 -4.93 -7.00 -18.41
CA LEU A 155 -3.91 -6.34 -17.58
C LEU A 155 -2.56 -6.36 -18.28
N ALA A 156 -2.16 -7.51 -18.85
CA ALA A 156 -0.91 -7.61 -19.60
C ALA A 156 -0.87 -6.62 -20.78
N LYS A 157 -1.98 -6.45 -21.50
CA LYS A 157 -2.11 -5.46 -22.58
C LYS A 157 -2.07 -4.03 -22.07
N LEU A 158 -2.78 -3.73 -20.98
CA LEU A 158 -2.79 -2.41 -20.35
C LEU A 158 -1.38 -1.95 -19.95
N TYR A 159 -0.60 -2.87 -19.39
CA TYR A 159 0.79 -2.66 -18.97
C TYR A 159 1.81 -2.79 -20.13
N GLY A 160 1.35 -3.05 -21.36
CA GLY A 160 2.24 -3.19 -22.52
C GLY A 160 3.25 -4.34 -22.39
N VAL A 161 2.89 -5.41 -21.69
CA VAL A 161 3.77 -6.57 -21.45
C VAL A 161 4.05 -7.31 -22.75
N LYS A 162 5.32 -7.38 -23.15
CA LYS A 162 5.78 -8.04 -24.38
C LYS A 162 6.52 -9.36 -24.14
N SER A 163 7.06 -9.54 -22.94
CA SER A 163 7.80 -10.73 -22.51
C SER A 163 7.60 -10.94 -21.02
N VAL A 164 8.01 -12.10 -20.51
CA VAL A 164 8.00 -12.39 -19.07
C VAL A 164 9.34 -13.00 -18.62
N PRO A 165 9.73 -12.85 -17.34
CA PRO A 165 9.06 -12.02 -16.34
C PRO A 165 9.17 -10.53 -16.67
N SER A 166 8.11 -9.76 -16.37
CA SER A 166 8.16 -8.29 -16.40
C SER A 166 7.78 -7.75 -15.03
N LEU A 167 8.67 -6.99 -14.43
CA LEU A 167 8.45 -6.36 -13.13
C LEU A 167 8.20 -4.87 -13.32
N PHE A 168 7.14 -4.37 -12.70
CA PHE A 168 6.81 -2.96 -12.65
C PHE A 168 6.91 -2.45 -11.23
N LEU A 169 7.40 -1.22 -11.05
CA LEU A 169 7.41 -0.49 -9.79
C LEU A 169 6.57 0.78 -9.97
N ASP A 170 5.48 0.88 -9.22
CA ASP A 170 4.56 2.03 -9.19
C ASP A 170 4.07 2.48 -10.58
N ASP A 171 4.02 1.54 -11.52
CA ASP A 171 3.61 1.72 -12.92
C ASP A 171 4.56 2.58 -13.79
N ASP A 172 5.60 3.20 -13.19
CA ASP A 172 6.55 4.09 -13.88
C ASP A 172 7.82 3.37 -14.38
N PHE A 173 8.32 2.42 -13.59
CA PHE A 173 9.55 1.69 -13.93
C PHE A 173 9.23 0.27 -14.35
N GLN A 174 9.86 -0.18 -15.43
CA GLN A 174 9.70 -1.53 -15.97
C GLN A 174 11.06 -2.20 -16.13
N TRP A 175 11.18 -3.41 -15.59
CA TRP A 175 12.25 -4.34 -15.90
C TRP A 175 11.70 -5.50 -16.70
N ASN A 176 12.42 -5.90 -17.75
CA ASN A 176 12.13 -7.09 -18.53
C ASN A 176 13.20 -8.14 -18.26
N GLY A 177 12.79 -9.34 -17.89
CA GLY A 177 13.68 -10.41 -17.47
C GLY A 177 14.10 -10.31 -16.00
N MET A 178 15.27 -10.86 -15.70
CA MET A 178 15.81 -10.89 -14.35
C MET A 178 16.28 -9.49 -13.91
N VAL A 179 16.03 -9.14 -12.65
CA VAL A 179 16.47 -7.88 -12.03
C VAL A 179 17.31 -8.17 -10.79
N GLY A 180 18.38 -7.40 -10.59
CA GLY A 180 19.20 -7.49 -9.38
C GLY A 180 18.49 -6.85 -8.19
N MET A 181 18.46 -7.53 -7.04
CA MET A 181 17.77 -7.01 -5.85
C MET A 181 18.36 -5.69 -5.36
N GLU A 182 19.68 -5.52 -5.41
CA GLU A 182 20.30 -4.26 -5.02
C GLU A 182 19.91 -3.11 -5.94
N GLU A 183 19.86 -3.35 -7.26
CA GLU A 183 19.42 -2.36 -8.25
C GLU A 183 17.97 -1.95 -7.99
N LEU A 184 17.09 -2.93 -7.79
CA LEU A 184 15.68 -2.69 -7.49
C LEU A 184 15.52 -1.83 -6.22
N LEU A 185 16.20 -2.20 -5.14
CA LEU A 185 16.13 -1.44 -3.87
C LEU A 185 16.74 -0.05 -4.00
N MET A 186 17.84 0.12 -4.74
CA MET A 186 18.40 1.44 -5.01
C MET A 186 17.45 2.33 -5.82
N VAL A 187 16.72 1.77 -6.78
CA VAL A 187 15.71 2.53 -7.53
C VAL A 187 14.56 2.92 -6.62
N MET A 188 14.07 2.02 -5.76
CA MET A 188 13.05 2.36 -4.76
C MET A 188 13.52 3.44 -3.78
N ALA A 189 14.76 3.37 -3.30
CA ALA A 189 15.31 4.32 -2.33
C ALA A 189 15.51 5.72 -2.91
N LYS A 190 15.70 5.83 -4.23
CA LYS A 190 15.83 7.12 -4.93
C LYS A 190 14.51 7.82 -5.22
N ARG A 191 13.37 7.19 -4.92
CA ARG A 191 12.06 7.79 -5.15
C ARG A 191 11.82 8.93 -4.16
N ASP A 192 11.32 10.05 -4.68
CA ASP A 192 10.91 11.20 -3.87
C ASP A 192 9.46 11.02 -3.40
N LEU A 193 9.14 11.50 -2.20
CA LEU A 193 7.78 11.59 -1.66
C LEU A 193 6.83 12.38 -2.57
N GLU A 194 7.35 13.31 -3.37
CA GLU A 194 6.56 14.03 -4.38
C GLU A 194 6.05 13.14 -5.51
N THR A 195 6.68 11.98 -5.73
CA THR A 195 6.24 11.02 -6.76
C THR A 195 5.11 10.10 -6.28
N LEU A 196 4.69 10.20 -5.01
CA LEU A 196 3.55 9.43 -4.50
C LEU A 196 2.25 9.87 -5.16
N SER A 197 1.56 8.92 -5.79
CA SER A 197 0.23 9.16 -6.31
C SER A 197 -0.80 9.30 -5.17
N GLN A 198 -1.84 10.09 -5.40
CA GLN A 198 -2.99 10.16 -4.49
C GLN A 198 -3.65 8.79 -4.27
N ASN A 199 -3.65 7.92 -5.28
CA ASN A 199 -4.21 6.57 -5.20
C ASN A 199 -3.41 5.69 -4.24
N THR A 200 -2.08 5.74 -4.30
CA THR A 200 -1.20 4.99 -3.41
C THR A 200 -1.45 5.40 -1.95
N LEU A 201 -1.45 6.71 -1.69
CA LEU A 201 -1.74 7.27 -0.37
C LEU A 201 -3.15 6.90 0.11
N THR A 202 -4.16 7.01 -0.76
CA THR A 202 -5.55 6.62 -0.47
C THR A 202 -5.66 5.15 -0.06
N ASN A 203 -4.99 4.25 -0.77
CA ASN A 203 -5.00 2.82 -0.44
C ASN A 203 -4.35 2.55 0.91
N LEU A 204 -3.23 3.22 1.22
CA LEU A 204 -2.58 3.11 2.53
C LEU A 204 -3.49 3.61 3.65
N LEU A 205 -4.20 4.73 3.45
CA LEU A 205 -5.16 5.26 4.41
C LEU A 205 -6.32 4.29 4.65
N LYS A 206 -6.89 3.71 3.58
CA LYS A 206 -7.95 2.68 3.68
C LYS A 206 -7.50 1.43 4.44
N GLU A 207 -6.22 1.11 4.39
CA GLU A 207 -5.61 0.00 5.13
C GLU A 207 -5.26 0.37 6.59
N GLY A 208 -5.60 1.57 7.05
CA GLY A 208 -5.32 2.03 8.42
C GLY A 208 -3.87 2.44 8.65
N LYS A 209 -3.10 2.76 7.60
CA LYS A 209 -1.65 3.06 7.69
C LYS A 209 -1.34 4.55 7.88
N ALA A 210 -2.21 5.29 8.57
CA ALA A 210 -2.04 6.72 8.82
C ALA A 210 -0.74 7.04 9.58
N ALA A 211 -0.45 6.30 10.66
CA ALA A 211 0.78 6.47 11.44
C ALA A 211 2.05 6.24 10.60
N MET A 212 2.02 5.26 9.68
CA MET A 212 3.14 5.00 8.78
C MET A 212 3.37 6.18 7.81
N ILE A 213 2.29 6.76 7.26
CA ILE A 213 2.41 7.96 6.40
C ILE A 213 2.98 9.14 7.20
N ALA A 214 2.53 9.31 8.44
CA ALA A 214 2.99 10.37 9.32
C ALA A 214 4.48 10.23 9.66
N GLU A 215 4.93 9.03 10.06
CA GLU A 215 6.34 8.73 10.34
C GLU A 215 7.22 8.97 9.12
N MET A 216 6.75 8.54 7.94
CA MET A 216 7.43 8.75 6.68
C MET A 216 7.65 10.24 6.39
N MET A 217 6.58 11.05 6.38
CA MET A 217 6.72 12.48 6.09
C MET A 217 7.52 13.23 7.17
N SER A 218 7.33 12.85 8.43
CA SER A 218 8.04 13.44 9.57
C SER A 218 9.53 13.16 9.53
N ARG A 219 9.93 11.92 9.21
CA ARG A 219 11.34 11.51 9.09
C ARG A 219 12.07 12.27 7.98
N HIS A 220 11.35 12.60 6.91
CA HIS A 220 11.91 13.31 5.75
C HIS A 220 11.67 14.82 5.76
N GLU A 221 11.04 15.33 6.82
CA GLU A 221 10.72 16.76 7.00
C GLU A 221 10.00 17.34 5.77
N LYS A 222 9.14 16.55 5.12
CA LYS A 222 8.49 16.91 3.86
C LYS A 222 7.10 16.29 3.74
N LEU A 223 6.10 17.14 3.49
CA LEU A 223 4.76 16.70 3.11
C LEU A 223 4.67 16.57 1.60
N SER A 224 4.07 15.48 1.11
CA SER A 224 3.78 15.33 -0.32
C SER A 224 2.62 16.23 -0.73
N GLY A 225 2.72 16.92 -1.87
CA GLY A 225 1.59 17.67 -2.42
C GLY A 225 0.37 16.80 -2.72
N ALA A 226 0.57 15.52 -3.06
CA ALA A 226 -0.53 14.56 -3.22
C ALA A 226 -1.26 14.28 -1.90
N PHE A 227 -0.53 14.24 -0.78
CA PHE A 227 -1.13 14.05 0.54
C PHE A 227 -1.96 15.24 0.99
N LEU A 228 -1.46 16.47 0.78
CA LEU A 228 -2.20 17.68 1.11
C LEU A 228 -3.55 17.74 0.37
N LYS A 229 -3.58 17.34 -0.90
CA LYS A 229 -4.83 17.21 -1.67
C LYS A 229 -5.82 16.20 -1.09
N LEU A 230 -5.35 15.18 -0.37
CA LEU A 230 -6.25 14.21 0.28
C LEU A 230 -7.00 14.83 1.47
N LEU A 231 -6.48 15.88 2.10
CA LEU A 231 -7.19 16.65 3.12
C LEU A 231 -8.37 17.43 2.54
N ALA A 232 -8.34 17.74 1.25
CA ALA A 232 -9.42 18.40 0.53
C ALA A 232 -10.29 17.45 -0.33
N HIS A 233 -10.12 16.13 -0.19
CA HIS A 233 -10.78 15.12 -1.04
C HIS A 233 -12.31 15.12 -0.88
N ASP A 234 -13.08 14.84 -1.94
CA ASP A 234 -14.56 14.86 -1.91
C ASP A 234 -15.16 13.82 -0.94
N LYS A 235 -14.59 12.61 -0.93
CA LYS A 235 -14.99 11.49 -0.05
C LYS A 235 -14.47 11.66 1.38
N TRP A 236 -15.41 11.78 2.34
CA TRP A 236 -15.13 11.89 3.77
C TRP A 236 -14.22 10.77 4.35
N PRO A 237 -14.38 9.47 4.02
CA PRO A 237 -13.49 8.43 4.58
C PRO A 237 -12.01 8.62 4.22
N ILE A 238 -11.73 9.23 3.07
CA ILE A 238 -10.36 9.51 2.63
C ILE A 238 -9.81 10.70 3.41
N ARG A 239 -10.59 11.79 3.53
CA ARG A 239 -10.21 12.96 4.34
C ARG A 239 -9.94 12.58 5.79
N LEU A 240 -10.82 11.80 6.41
CA LEU A 240 -10.64 11.33 7.78
C LEU A 240 -9.31 10.59 7.96
N GLY A 241 -8.98 9.66 7.06
CA GLY A 241 -7.69 8.97 7.11
C GLY A 241 -6.51 9.94 6.99
N ALA A 242 -6.60 10.93 6.09
CA ALA A 242 -5.55 11.92 5.90
C ALA A 242 -5.42 12.86 7.11
N MET A 243 -6.53 13.26 7.74
CA MET A 243 -6.55 14.04 8.98
C MET A 243 -5.88 13.26 10.12
N VAL A 244 -6.22 11.99 10.32
CA VAL A 244 -5.57 11.14 11.33
C VAL A 244 -4.06 11.04 11.09
N ALA A 245 -3.64 10.91 9.83
CA ALA A 245 -2.21 10.93 9.51
C ALA A 245 -1.58 12.31 9.82
N PHE A 246 -2.29 13.41 9.54
CA PHE A 246 -1.80 14.76 9.81
C PHE A 246 -1.72 15.06 11.31
N GLU A 247 -2.69 14.61 12.12
CA GLU A 247 -2.65 14.69 13.58
C GLU A 247 -1.42 13.96 14.15
N GLU A 248 -1.11 12.78 13.62
CA GLU A 248 0.12 12.07 13.96
C GLU A 248 1.37 12.85 13.54
N ILE A 249 1.37 13.57 12.41
CA ILE A 249 2.48 14.46 12.02
C ILE A 249 2.63 15.61 13.02
N ILE A 250 1.53 16.25 13.44
CA ILE A 250 1.57 17.30 14.47
C ILE A 250 2.22 16.76 15.75
N ARG A 251 1.89 15.53 16.15
CA ARG A 251 2.46 14.87 17.33
C ARG A 251 3.94 14.52 17.17
N ILE A 252 4.35 14.00 16.01
CA ILE A 252 5.71 13.48 15.76
C ILE A 252 6.68 14.61 15.39
N ASN A 253 6.25 15.54 14.54
CA ASN A 253 7.06 16.64 14.01
C ASN A 253 6.22 17.94 13.91
N PRO A 254 6.00 18.65 15.05
CA PRO A 254 5.25 19.90 15.08
C PRO A 254 5.80 20.97 14.13
N ALA A 255 7.14 21.03 13.96
CA ALA A 255 7.79 22.00 13.09
C ALA A 255 7.39 21.81 11.61
N LEU A 256 7.31 20.56 11.15
CA LEU A 256 6.82 20.25 9.81
C LEU A 256 5.37 20.68 9.63
N ALA A 257 4.52 20.43 10.63
CA ALA A 257 3.12 20.85 10.58
C ALA A 257 2.98 22.38 10.51
N VAL A 258 3.73 23.13 11.32
CA VAL A 258 3.78 24.61 11.24
C VAL A 258 4.28 25.08 9.86
N GLY A 259 5.30 24.44 9.31
CA GLY A 259 5.83 24.74 7.98
C GLY A 259 4.82 24.54 6.83
N SER A 260 3.80 23.70 7.05
CA SER A 260 2.77 23.39 6.05
C SER A 260 1.57 24.32 6.02
N ILE A 261 1.46 25.29 6.96
CA ILE A 261 0.30 26.18 7.07
C ILE A 261 -0.02 26.83 5.72
N SER A 262 0.97 27.40 5.02
CA SER A 262 0.75 28.03 3.71
C SER A 262 0.11 27.08 2.71
N SER A 263 0.58 25.83 2.64
CA SER A 263 0.04 24.84 1.70
C SER A 263 -1.36 24.37 2.08
N LEU A 264 -1.70 24.34 3.38
CA LEU A 264 -3.07 24.08 3.82
C LEU A 264 -4.03 25.22 3.42
N LEU A 265 -3.57 26.48 3.46
CA LEU A 265 -4.37 27.62 3.01
C LEU A 265 -4.62 27.58 1.49
N ASP A 266 -3.64 27.11 0.72
CA ASP A 266 -3.79 26.91 -0.73
C ASP A 266 -4.87 25.85 -1.02
N GLU A 267 -4.83 24.70 -0.33
CA GLU A 267 -5.84 23.64 -0.49
C GLU A 267 -7.23 24.08 0.02
N PHE A 268 -7.31 24.91 1.08
CA PHE A 268 -8.58 25.47 1.56
C PHE A 268 -9.32 26.26 0.48
N SER A 269 -8.57 27.00 -0.34
CA SER A 269 -9.14 27.91 -1.34
C SER A 269 -9.93 27.17 -2.43
N SER A 270 -9.57 25.91 -2.71
CA SER A 270 -10.23 25.07 -3.71
C SER A 270 -11.20 24.04 -3.11
N ALA A 271 -11.23 23.90 -1.79
CA ALA A 271 -12.01 22.90 -1.07
C ALA A 271 -13.52 23.20 -1.01
N GLN A 272 -14.32 22.15 -0.87
CA GLN A 272 -15.75 22.25 -0.52
C GLN A 272 -15.93 22.58 0.96
N ASP A 273 -17.10 23.09 1.35
CA ASP A 273 -17.35 23.59 2.71
C ASP A 273 -17.04 22.57 3.82
N GLN A 274 -17.39 21.29 3.65
CA GLN A 274 -17.03 20.29 4.66
C GLN A 274 -15.51 20.10 4.79
N ALA A 275 -14.79 20.07 3.66
CA ALA A 275 -13.34 19.95 3.65
C ALA A 275 -12.64 21.21 4.16
N LYS A 276 -13.24 22.39 3.96
CA LYS A 276 -12.79 23.65 4.58
C LYS A 276 -12.84 23.56 6.10
N GLY A 277 -13.93 23.05 6.66
CA GLY A 277 -14.05 22.78 8.10
C GLY A 277 -12.93 21.86 8.61
N ASP A 278 -12.70 20.75 7.92
CA ASP A 278 -11.63 19.79 8.24
C ASP A 278 -10.22 20.44 8.26
N ILE A 279 -9.92 21.31 7.28
CA ILE A 279 -8.65 22.06 7.23
C ILE A 279 -8.54 23.07 8.38
N LEU A 280 -9.62 23.80 8.69
CA LEU A 280 -9.63 24.76 9.80
C LEU A 280 -9.40 24.07 11.15
N TYR A 281 -10.01 22.90 11.35
CA TYR A 281 -9.76 22.05 12.51
C TYR A 281 -8.26 21.70 12.63
N LEU A 282 -7.61 21.28 11.54
CA LEU A 282 -6.17 20.99 11.55
C LEU A 282 -5.32 22.24 11.87
N LEU A 283 -5.69 23.43 11.38
CA LEU A 283 -5.01 24.68 11.74
C LEU A 283 -5.14 24.98 13.24
N GLY A 284 -6.31 24.71 13.83
CA GLY A 284 -6.53 24.79 15.27
C GLY A 284 -5.61 23.83 16.05
N LEU A 285 -5.47 22.59 15.58
CA LEU A 285 -4.58 21.59 16.20
C LEU A 285 -3.09 21.91 16.04
N ILE A 286 -2.68 22.51 14.91
CA ILE A 286 -1.31 23.00 14.73
C ILE A 286 -0.98 24.04 15.81
N GLY A 287 -1.97 24.82 16.26
CA GLY A 287 -1.81 25.72 17.41
C GLY A 287 -0.89 26.91 17.14
N SER A 288 -0.60 27.23 15.87
CA SER A 288 0.36 28.27 15.52
C SER A 288 -0.32 29.64 15.33
N PRO A 289 0.19 30.71 15.97
CA PRO A 289 -0.28 32.08 15.74
C PRO A 289 -0.20 32.52 14.27
N ALA A 290 0.64 31.86 13.45
CA ALA A 290 0.76 32.14 12.02
C ALA A 290 -0.55 31.92 11.25
N ALA A 291 -1.48 31.09 11.75
CA ALA A 291 -2.77 30.85 11.13
C ALA A 291 -3.85 31.88 11.52
N GLU A 292 -3.68 32.64 12.61
CA GLU A 292 -4.72 33.53 13.15
C GLU A 292 -5.24 34.59 12.15
N PRO A 293 -4.40 35.29 11.37
CA PRO A 293 -4.89 36.31 10.43
C PRO A 293 -5.85 35.73 9.39
N PHE A 294 -5.57 34.50 8.94
CA PHE A 294 -6.42 33.79 8.00
C PHE A 294 -7.75 33.39 8.67
N LEU A 295 -7.70 32.80 9.86
CA LEU A 295 -8.91 32.37 10.58
C LEU A 295 -9.84 33.55 10.92
N GLU A 296 -9.30 34.71 11.31
CA GLU A 296 -10.11 35.92 11.53
C GLU A 296 -10.74 36.41 10.22
N THR A 297 -10.07 36.24 9.07
CA THR A 297 -10.64 36.57 7.76
C THR A 297 -11.83 35.66 7.42
N ILE A 298 -11.73 34.36 7.70
CA ILE A 298 -12.81 33.40 7.47
C ILE A 298 -14.00 33.69 8.40
N LYS A 299 -13.73 33.86 9.70
CA LYS A 299 -14.72 34.16 10.73
C LYS A 299 -15.54 35.42 10.43
N ASN A 300 -14.91 36.46 9.89
CA ASN A 300 -15.57 37.74 9.58
C ASN A 300 -16.02 37.83 8.10
N GLY A 301 -15.79 36.78 7.31
CA GLY A 301 -16.07 36.74 5.88
C GLY A 301 -17.49 36.26 5.55
N GLY A 302 -17.83 36.26 4.26
CA GLY A 302 -19.11 35.76 3.72
C GLY A 302 -19.12 34.25 3.46
N TYR A 303 -18.53 33.45 4.36
CA TYR A 303 -18.49 32.00 4.24
C TYR A 303 -19.77 31.35 4.78
N ASN A 304 -19.93 30.05 4.53
CA ASN A 304 -20.99 29.25 5.14
C ASN A 304 -20.86 29.26 6.67
N GLY A 305 -21.99 29.21 7.40
CA GLY A 305 -22.03 29.22 8.87
C GLY A 305 -21.15 28.16 9.50
N ASP A 306 -21.18 26.92 8.99
CA ASP A 306 -20.36 25.81 9.50
C ASP A 306 -18.85 26.11 9.38
N VAL A 307 -18.45 26.73 8.27
CA VAL A 307 -17.03 27.09 8.02
C VAL A 307 -16.59 28.23 8.93
N MET A 308 -17.47 29.20 9.17
CA MET A 308 -17.21 30.30 10.12
C MET A 308 -17.10 29.77 11.56
N GLU A 309 -17.94 28.82 11.94
CA GLU A 309 -17.91 28.16 13.25
C GLU A 309 -16.59 27.40 13.45
N SER A 310 -16.17 26.57 12.48
CA SER A 310 -14.86 25.89 12.56
C SER A 310 -13.69 26.87 12.66
N ALA A 311 -13.75 28.02 12.00
CA ALA A 311 -12.71 29.05 12.11
C ALA A 311 -12.68 29.69 13.51
N MET A 312 -13.84 29.86 14.16
CA MET A 312 -13.93 30.34 15.53
C MET A 312 -13.34 29.34 16.53
N GLU A 313 -13.68 28.05 16.41
CA GLU A 313 -13.15 26.98 17.26
C GLU A 313 -11.64 26.84 17.12
N ALA A 314 -11.11 26.95 15.89
CA ALA A 314 -9.68 26.92 15.64
C ALA A 314 -8.95 28.12 16.28
N LEU A 315 -9.52 29.33 16.20
CA LEU A 315 -8.98 30.52 16.87
C LEU A 315 -8.97 30.37 18.40
N GLU A 316 -10.04 29.84 18.97
CA GLU A 316 -10.12 29.58 20.41
C GLU A 316 -9.05 28.57 20.83
N SER A 317 -8.89 27.49 20.07
CA SER A 317 -7.87 26.46 20.32
C SER A 317 -6.45 27.01 20.28
N ILE A 318 -6.12 27.89 19.31
CA ILE A 318 -4.79 28.52 19.23
C ILE A 318 -4.56 29.43 20.45
N ARG A 319 -5.55 30.25 20.80
CA ARG A 319 -5.45 31.22 21.91
C ARG A 319 -5.40 30.59 23.30
N LEU A 320 -5.99 29.41 23.47
CA LEU A 320 -5.91 28.65 24.72
C LEU A 320 -4.54 27.98 24.93
N ASN A 321 -3.82 27.71 23.83
CA ASN A 321 -2.55 26.97 23.86
C ASN A 321 -1.31 27.85 23.60
N SER A 322 -1.47 29.17 23.49
CA SER A 322 -0.40 30.16 23.29
C SER A 322 0.04 30.83 24.60
#